data_AF-A0A077KUT1-F1
#
_entry.id   AF-A0A077KUT1-F1
#
_cell.length_a   1.000
_cell.length_b   1.000
_cell.length_c   1.000
_cell.angle_alpha   90.00
_cell.angle_beta   90.00
_cell.angle_gamma   90.00
#
_symmetry.space_group_name_H-M   'P 1'
#
loop_
_entity.id
_entity.type
_entity.pdbx_description
1 polymer ?
#
loop_
_entity_poly.entity_id
_entity_poly.type
_entity_poly.pdbx_seq_one_letter_code
_entity_poly.pdbx_strand_id
1 'polypeptide(L)'
;MRKGIYILAISFAAILIACESRTYEEISDNTPIILPVKYTADIKPIMDNNCIGCHSAGSFKPLATYDQVKNNIDGILDRIQRANGDPQKMPKGGSLSATQINTFIKWKADGLTEN
;
A
#
# COMPACT_ATOMS: atom_id res chain seq x y z
N MET A 1 -16.32 3.83 55.56
CA MET A 1 -16.01 2.88 54.47
C MET A 1 -16.76 3.14 53.14
N ARG A 2 -17.63 4.16 53.02
CA ARG A 2 -18.39 4.42 51.78
C ARG A 2 -17.78 5.47 50.84
N LYS A 3 -16.79 6.26 51.29
CA LYS A 3 -16.17 7.34 50.48
C LYS A 3 -15.12 6.84 49.47
N GLY A 4 -14.48 5.69 49.73
CA GLY A 4 -13.46 5.11 48.84
C GLY A 4 -14.03 4.39 47.61
N ILE A 5 -15.30 3.96 47.66
CA ILE A 5 -15.96 3.26 46.54
C ILE A 5 -16.28 4.24 45.40
N TYR A 6 -16.66 5.48 45.72
CA TYR A 6 -16.97 6.49 44.70
C TYR A 6 -15.73 7.02 43.97
N ILE A 7 -14.58 7.09 44.65
CA ILE A 7 -13.31 7.53 44.05
C ILE A 7 -12.76 6.48 43.06
N LEU A 8 -12.98 5.19 43.34
CA LEU A 8 -12.61 4.09 42.43
C LEU A 8 -13.53 3.97 41.21
N ALA A 9 -14.80 4.37 41.35
CA ALA A 9 -15.77 4.33 40.25
C ALA A 9 -15.58 5.47 39.23
N ILE A 10 -15.12 6.64 39.68
CA ILE A 10 -14.89 7.81 38.82
C ILE A 10 -13.60 7.64 37.98
N SER A 11 -12.59 6.95 38.51
CA SER A 11 -11.33 6.69 37.79
C SER A 11 -11.44 5.60 36.72
N PHE A 12 -12.38 4.65 36.85
CA PHE A 12 -12.62 3.63 35.82
C PHE A 12 -13.38 4.19 34.59
N ALA A 13 -14.22 5.20 34.78
CA ALA A 13 -14.99 5.82 33.69
C ALA A 13 -14.13 6.69 32.74
N ALA A 14 -12.98 7.21 33.21
CA ALA A 14 -12.11 8.07 32.42
C ALA A 14 -11.26 7.33 31.37
N ILE A 15 -11.15 6.00 31.47
CA ILE A 15 -10.34 5.17 30.57
C ILE A 15 -11.08 4.80 29.28
N LEU A 16 -12.42 4.92 29.25
CA LEU A 16 -13.24 4.53 28.09
C LEU A 16 -13.34 5.60 26.99
N ILE A 17 -12.79 6.81 27.19
CA ILE A 17 -12.92 7.94 26.25
C ILE A 17 -11.61 8.22 25.49
N ALA A 18 -10.50 7.56 25.85
CA ALA A 18 -9.19 7.80 25.23
C ALA A 18 -8.91 6.98 23.96
N CYS A 19 -9.89 6.20 23.46
CA CYS A 19 -9.75 5.43 22.23
C CYS A 19 -10.50 6.10 21.06
N GLU A 20 -10.32 7.40 20.87
CA GLU A 20 -10.53 7.99 19.55
C GLU A 20 -9.16 8.01 18.88
N SER A 21 -8.74 6.84 18.36
CA SER A 21 -7.65 6.81 17.38
C SER A 21 -8.14 7.60 16.18
N ARG A 22 -7.80 8.89 16.13
CA ARG A 22 -7.91 9.68 14.90
C ARG A 22 -6.84 9.16 13.94
N THR A 23 -7.08 7.99 13.39
CA THR A 23 -6.57 7.68 12.07
C THR A 23 -7.24 8.70 11.18
N TYR A 24 -6.46 9.70 10.74
CA TYR A 24 -6.75 10.31 9.46
C TYR A 24 -6.83 9.12 8.51
N GLU A 25 -8.06 8.66 8.23
CA GLU A 25 -8.30 7.78 7.11
C GLU A 25 -7.80 8.63 5.95
N GLU A 26 -6.58 8.32 5.48
CA GLU A 26 -6.07 8.79 4.22
C GLU A 26 -7.23 8.61 3.25
N ILE A 27 -7.85 9.72 2.86
CA ILE A 27 -8.99 9.72 1.94
C ILE A 27 -8.40 9.13 0.67
N SER A 28 -8.57 7.82 0.53
CA SER A 28 -8.13 7.07 -0.62
C SER A 28 -8.90 7.65 -1.78
N ASP A 29 -8.24 8.52 -2.54
CA ASP A 29 -8.81 9.07 -3.75
C ASP A 29 -8.97 7.90 -4.73
N ASN A 30 -10.14 7.28 -4.63
CA ASN A 30 -10.56 6.12 -5.40
C ASN A 30 -11.14 6.56 -6.74
N THR A 31 -10.73 7.73 -7.23
CA THR A 31 -11.11 8.22 -8.55
C THR A 31 -10.81 7.13 -9.59
N PRO A 32 -11.83 6.69 -10.36
CA PRO A 32 -11.64 5.65 -11.35
C PRO A 32 -10.61 6.05 -12.40
N ILE A 33 -9.65 5.15 -12.67
CA ILE A 33 -8.70 5.32 -13.77
C ILE A 33 -9.43 4.94 -15.06
N ILE A 34 -9.90 5.94 -15.80
CA ILE A 34 -10.71 5.75 -17.01
C ILE A 34 -9.88 5.57 -18.29
N LEU A 35 -8.67 6.11 -18.33
CA LEU A 35 -7.79 6.01 -19.50
C LEU A 35 -7.03 4.68 -19.50
N PRO A 36 -6.60 4.19 -20.68
CA PRO A 36 -5.67 3.07 -20.77
C PRO A 36 -4.36 3.41 -20.06
N VAL A 37 -3.89 2.49 -19.22
CA VAL A 37 -2.64 2.61 -18.49
C VAL A 37 -1.51 2.00 -19.32
N LYS A 38 -0.36 2.66 -19.37
CA LYS A 38 0.83 2.24 -20.13
C LYS A 38 2.03 2.14 -19.23
N TYR A 39 2.91 1.18 -19.51
CA TYR A 39 4.08 0.95 -18.67
C TYR A 39 4.95 2.20 -18.58
N THR A 40 5.36 2.77 -19.71
CA THR A 40 6.32 3.87 -19.76
C THR A 40 5.79 5.13 -19.07
N ALA A 41 4.51 5.44 -19.27
CA ALA A 41 3.89 6.66 -18.77
C ALA A 41 3.49 6.55 -17.29
N ASP A 42 2.93 5.41 -16.88
CA ASP A 42 2.21 5.31 -15.60
C ASP A 42 2.87 4.35 -14.60
N ILE A 43 3.36 3.20 -15.06
CA ILE A 43 3.92 2.17 -14.17
C ILE A 43 5.39 2.43 -13.87
N LYS A 44 6.19 2.80 -14.88
CA LYS A 44 7.62 3.01 -14.74
C LYS A 44 7.95 4.06 -13.66
N PRO A 45 7.26 5.22 -13.57
CA PRO A 45 7.52 6.16 -12.48
C PRO A 45 7.25 5.57 -11.09
N ILE A 46 6.25 4.70 -10.94
CA ILE A 46 5.96 4.04 -9.67
C ILE A 46 7.07 3.04 -9.34
N MET A 47 7.52 2.24 -10.32
CA MET A 47 8.62 1.30 -10.16
C MET A 47 9.91 2.01 -9.76
N ASP A 48 10.29 3.06 -10.49
CA ASP A 48 11.51 3.83 -10.26
C ASP A 48 11.55 4.41 -8.84
N ASN A 49 10.44 4.99 -8.37
CA ASN A 49 10.37 5.67 -7.08
C ASN A 49 10.23 4.71 -5.88
N ASN A 50 9.58 3.55 -6.05
CA ASN A 50 9.15 2.73 -4.92
C ASN A 50 9.72 1.30 -4.91
N CYS A 51 10.32 0.85 -6.02
CA CYS A 51 10.72 -0.55 -6.17
C CYS A 51 12.20 -0.71 -6.51
N ILE A 52 12.74 0.12 -7.41
CA ILE A 52 14.10 -0.08 -7.97
C ILE A 52 15.22 -0.04 -6.94
N GLY A 53 15.05 0.68 -5.81
CA GLY A 53 16.06 0.68 -4.75
C GLY A 53 16.47 -0.71 -4.26
N CYS A 54 15.52 -1.65 -4.20
CA CYS A 54 15.78 -3.06 -3.84
C CYS A 54 15.70 -4.02 -5.04
N HIS A 55 14.99 -3.64 -6.11
CA HIS A 55 14.72 -4.47 -7.29
C HIS A 55 15.46 -4.00 -8.55
N SER A 56 16.64 -3.39 -8.40
CA SER A 56 17.48 -2.96 -9.51
C SER A 56 17.97 -4.14 -10.37
N ALA A 57 18.56 -3.84 -11.53
CA ALA A 57 19.01 -4.85 -12.50
C ALA A 57 19.99 -5.90 -11.92
N GLY A 58 20.80 -5.52 -10.93
CA GLY A 58 21.75 -6.43 -10.25
C GLY A 58 21.22 -7.08 -8.97
N SER A 59 19.95 -6.85 -8.62
CA SER A 59 19.35 -7.45 -7.42
C SER A 59 19.03 -8.93 -7.59
N PHE A 60 18.75 -9.62 -6.49
CA PHE A 60 18.33 -11.03 -6.51
C PHE A 60 17.01 -11.27 -7.27
N LYS A 61 16.13 -10.27 -7.31
CA LYS A 61 14.87 -10.29 -8.07
C LYS A 61 14.69 -8.97 -8.82
N PRO A 62 15.31 -8.82 -10.00
CA PRO A 62 15.27 -7.57 -10.75
C PRO A 62 13.88 -7.31 -11.34
N LEU A 63 13.40 -6.07 -11.19
CA LEU A 63 12.14 -5.55 -11.75
C LEU A 63 12.40 -4.19 -12.43
N ALA A 64 13.51 -4.09 -13.16
CA ALA A 64 14.03 -2.84 -13.71
C ALA A 64 13.58 -2.54 -15.15
N THR A 65 12.89 -3.47 -15.80
CA THR A 65 12.50 -3.39 -17.22
C THR A 65 11.02 -3.74 -17.39
N TYR A 66 10.43 -3.28 -18.50
CA TYR A 66 9.04 -3.61 -18.87
C TYR A 66 8.79 -5.12 -18.81
N ASP A 67 9.63 -5.92 -19.46
CA ASP A 67 9.45 -7.38 -19.52
C ASP A 67 9.52 -8.03 -18.14
N GLN A 68 10.43 -7.58 -17.28
CA GLN A 68 10.52 -8.11 -15.91
C GLN A 68 9.27 -7.77 -15.11
N VAL A 69 8.77 -6.54 -15.19
CA VAL A 69 7.56 -6.11 -14.45
C VAL A 69 6.33 -6.83 -15.00
N LYS A 70 6.17 -6.87 -16.32
CA LYS A 70 5.09 -7.58 -17.02
C LYS A 70 5.05 -9.05 -16.64
N ASN A 71 6.18 -9.75 -16.73
CA ASN A 71 6.24 -11.19 -16.47
C ASN A 71 6.03 -11.54 -14.99
N ASN A 72 6.11 -10.56 -14.08
CA ASN A 72 5.93 -10.75 -12.64
C ASN A 72 4.69 -10.04 -12.08
N ILE A 73 3.79 -9.50 -12.93
CA ILE A 73 2.71 -8.62 -12.49
C ILE A 73 1.81 -9.25 -11.41
N ASP A 74 1.50 -10.54 -11.51
CA ASP A 74 0.68 -11.25 -10.53
C ASP A 74 1.36 -11.32 -9.16
N GLY A 75 2.67 -11.58 -9.16
CA GLY A 75 3.47 -11.54 -7.95
C GLY A 75 3.53 -10.14 -7.38
N ILE A 76 3.75 -9.11 -8.21
CA ILE A 76 3.78 -7.71 -7.75
C ILE A 76 2.44 -7.35 -7.08
N LEU A 77 1.31 -7.65 -7.72
CA LEU A 77 -0.02 -7.38 -7.17
C LEU A 77 -0.27 -8.11 -5.85
N ASP A 78 0.14 -9.37 -5.71
CA ASP A 78 0.08 -10.08 -4.42
C ASP A 78 0.89 -9.33 -3.35
N ARG A 79 2.12 -8.93 -3.65
CA ARG A 79 3.04 -8.36 -2.65
C ARG A 79 2.63 -6.97 -2.18
N ILE A 80 2.15 -6.10 -3.09
CA ILE A 80 1.79 -4.71 -2.76
C ILE A 80 0.47 -4.60 -1.99
N GLN A 81 -0.43 -5.57 -2.16
CA GLN A 81 -1.75 -5.60 -1.51
C GLN A 81 -1.75 -6.29 -0.13
N ARG A 82 -0.63 -6.89 0.30
CA ARG A 82 -0.52 -7.54 1.61
C ARG A 82 -0.68 -6.56 2.77
N ALA A 83 -1.23 -7.05 3.87
CA ALA A 83 -1.44 -6.28 5.09
C ALA A 83 -0.11 -5.85 5.74
N ASN A 84 -0.13 -4.73 6.47
CA ASN A 84 1.01 -4.27 7.23
C ASN A 84 1.46 -5.35 8.23
N GLY A 85 2.77 -5.60 8.31
CA GLY A 85 3.34 -6.66 9.14
C GLY A 85 3.50 -8.01 8.45
N ASP A 86 2.91 -8.23 7.27
CA ASP A 86 3.18 -9.45 6.50
C ASP A 86 4.65 -9.50 6.05
N PRO A 87 5.40 -10.58 6.34
CA PRO A 87 6.82 -10.69 6.02
C PRO A 87 7.12 -10.70 4.53
N GLN A 88 6.12 -10.92 3.68
CA GLN A 88 6.21 -10.87 2.22
C GLN A 88 5.66 -9.57 1.62
N LYS A 89 5.08 -8.67 2.42
CA LYS A 89 4.66 -7.35 1.92
C LYS A 89 5.83 -6.60 1.28
N MET A 90 5.54 -5.93 0.18
CA MET A 90 6.43 -4.96 -0.45
C MET A 90 5.68 -3.63 -0.70
N PRO A 91 6.37 -2.49 -0.72
CA PRO A 91 7.78 -2.29 -0.35
C PRO A 91 8.08 -2.57 1.13
N LYS A 92 9.34 -2.84 1.48
CA LYS A 92 9.75 -2.98 2.89
C LYS A 92 9.78 -1.61 3.55
N GLY A 93 9.03 -1.45 4.64
CA GLY A 93 9.00 -0.19 5.41
C GLY A 93 8.07 0.89 4.85
N GLY A 94 7.24 0.57 3.86
CA GLY A 94 6.27 1.52 3.29
C GLY A 94 5.09 0.81 2.62
N SER A 95 4.16 1.61 2.10
CA SER A 95 3.05 1.13 1.26
C SER A 95 2.88 2.09 0.08
N LEU A 96 2.46 1.53 -1.05
CA LEU A 96 1.94 2.35 -2.15
C LEU A 96 0.59 2.95 -1.75
N SER A 97 0.24 4.09 -2.35
CA SER A 97 -1.12 4.62 -2.24
C SER A 97 -2.12 3.71 -2.97
N ALA A 98 -3.39 3.80 -2.60
CA ALA A 98 -4.45 3.05 -3.28
C ALA A 98 -4.50 3.38 -4.78
N THR A 99 -4.32 4.64 -5.16
CA THR A 99 -4.24 5.06 -6.57
C THR A 99 -3.11 4.34 -7.31
N GLN A 100 -1.91 4.26 -6.72
CA GLN A 100 -0.78 3.56 -7.34
C GLN A 100 -1.06 2.05 -7.50
N ILE A 101 -1.66 1.40 -6.50
CA ILE A 101 -2.06 0.00 -6.58
C ILE A 101 -3.10 -0.20 -7.69
N ASN A 102 -4.10 0.68 -7.76
CA ASN A 102 -5.13 0.66 -8.79
C ASN A 102 -4.54 0.86 -10.20
N THR A 103 -3.47 1.65 -10.35
CA THR A 103 -2.75 1.79 -11.63
C THR A 103 -2.16 0.45 -12.10
N PHE A 104 -1.56 -0.35 -11.21
CA PHE A 104 -1.09 -1.70 -11.56
C PHE A 104 -2.23 -2.65 -11.93
N ILE A 105 -3.35 -2.60 -11.19
CA ILE A 105 -4.53 -3.43 -11.45
C ILE A 105 -5.10 -3.08 -12.83
N LYS A 106 -5.24 -1.78 -13.13
CA LYS A 106 -5.76 -1.30 -14.41
C LYS A 106 -4.82 -1.64 -15.56
N TRP A 107 -3.50 -1.48 -15.39
CA TRP A 107 -2.53 -1.88 -16.39
C TRP A 107 -2.60 -3.37 -16.75
N LYS A 108 -2.79 -4.23 -15.75
CA LYS A 108 -3.05 -5.66 -15.97
C LYS A 108 -4.34 -5.89 -16.75
N ALA A 109 -5.42 -5.21 -16.38
CA ALA A 109 -6.70 -5.30 -17.07
C ALA A 109 -6.64 -4.80 -18.53
N ASP A 110 -5.80 -3.79 -18.80
CA ASP A 110 -5.59 -3.22 -20.13
C ASP A 110 -4.66 -4.07 -21.04
N GLY A 111 -4.17 -5.21 -20.54
CA GLY A 111 -3.34 -6.12 -21.33
C GLY A 111 -1.84 -5.84 -21.26
N LEU A 112 -1.37 -5.12 -20.23
CA LEU A 112 0.06 -4.91 -19.93
C LEU A 112 0.81 -4.19 -21.08
N THR A 113 0.19 -3.19 -21.70
CA THR A 113 0.77 -2.44 -22.83
C THR A 113 1.96 -1.60 -22.39
N GLU A 114 3.02 -1.57 -23.21
CA GLU A 114 4.21 -0.78 -22.89
C GLU A 114 4.01 0.72 -23.15
N ASN A 115 3.48 1.07 -24.33
CA ASN A 115 3.39 2.43 -24.87
C ASN A 115 2.06 2.76 -25.52
#